data_AF-A0AAW1A477-F1
#
_entry.id   AF-A0AAW1A477-F1
#
_cell.length_a   1.000
_cell.length_b   1.000
_cell.length_c   1.000
_cell.angle_alpha   90.00
_cell.angle_beta   90.00
_cell.angle_gamma   90.00
#
_symmetry.space_group_name_H-M   'P 1'
#
loop_
_entity.id
_entity.type
_entity.pdbx_description
1 polymer ?
#
loop_
_entity_poly.entity_id
_entity_poly.type
_entity_poly.pdbx_seq_one_letter_code
_entity_poly.pdbx_strand_id
1 'polypeptide(L)'
;MIVESIFSCTNLILTCGSSIYVLIKHSYAEYSILLTHLTCACASIAMIGTRSLIVLTYKLFIKEYAFDPVVMQLEEERCKERFNILDEIFRTLSMAGLIYSLYSCHGYYVLGVCVVTSLSILDFFKLYRMTKKQSEEMETSRFYDNVSQTKATYESRLNIFNWVILGGSFAYAVGNSYAVVANYPLLLANWALSPEGFYQGWTMRRTINDYLMATYVMCMTEALRQNGTS
;
A
#
# COMPACT_ATOMS: atom_id res chain seq x y z
N MET A 1 7.52 8.96 19.79
CA MET A 1 7.83 8.31 18.50
C MET A 1 7.85 6.79 18.54
N ILE A 2 8.60 6.10 19.43
CA ILE A 2 8.58 4.60 19.54
C ILE A 2 7.15 4.07 19.68
N VAL A 3 6.51 4.55 20.74
CA VAL A 3 5.21 4.06 21.18
C VAL A 3 4.13 4.37 20.13
N GLU A 4 4.19 5.55 19.52
CA GLU A 4 3.24 5.96 18.48
C GLU A 4 3.36 5.10 17.22
N SER A 5 4.58 4.75 16.79
CA SER A 5 4.76 3.86 15.65
C SER A 5 4.35 2.42 15.96
N ILE A 6 4.59 1.94 17.18
CA ILE A 6 4.11 0.61 17.59
C ILE A 6 2.58 0.60 17.58
N PHE A 7 1.97 1.61 18.19
CA PHE A 7 0.53 1.75 18.30
C PHE A 7 -0.14 1.88 16.91
N SER A 8 0.42 2.67 15.99
CA SER A 8 -0.11 2.79 14.62
C SER A 8 -0.02 1.48 13.84
N CYS A 9 1.12 0.80 13.90
CA CYS A 9 1.31 -0.47 13.22
C CYS A 9 0.37 -1.56 13.78
N THR A 10 0.23 -1.66 15.10
CA THR A 10 -0.68 -2.59 15.77
C THR A 10 -2.14 -2.31 15.41
N ASN A 11 -2.56 -1.04 15.41
CA ASN A 11 -3.91 -0.65 15.01
C ASN A 11 -4.22 -1.01 13.56
N LEU A 12 -3.27 -0.79 12.65
CA LEU A 12 -3.44 -1.18 11.25
C LEU A 12 -3.55 -2.70 11.09
N ILE A 13 -2.71 -3.48 11.79
CA ILE A 13 -2.77 -4.96 11.77
C ILE A 13 -4.14 -5.44 12.30
N LEU A 14 -4.60 -4.87 13.41
CA LEU A 14 -5.88 -5.22 14.03
C LEU A 14 -7.05 -4.87 13.11
N THR A 15 -7.00 -3.70 12.46
CA THR A 15 -7.98 -3.26 11.46
C THR A 15 -8.02 -4.20 10.25
N CYS A 16 -6.85 -4.63 9.75
CA CYS A 16 -6.78 -5.59 8.66
C CYS A 16 -7.40 -6.93 9.07
N GLY A 17 -7.07 -7.45 10.27
CA GLY A 17 -7.63 -8.69 10.79
C GLY A 17 -9.15 -8.63 10.98
N SER A 18 -9.65 -7.55 11.58
CA SER A 18 -11.10 -7.35 11.77
C SER A 18 -11.84 -7.25 10.44
N SER A 19 -11.26 -6.55 9.47
CA SER A 19 -11.86 -6.37 8.15
C SER A 19 -11.95 -7.68 7.37
N ILE A 20 -10.89 -8.51 7.40
CA ILE A 20 -10.89 -9.86 6.82
C ILE A 20 -11.99 -10.72 7.46
N TYR A 21 -12.08 -10.71 8.79
CA TYR A 21 -13.11 -11.45 9.52
C TYR A 21 -14.52 -11.01 9.11
N VAL A 22 -14.77 -9.71 9.00
CA VAL A 22 -16.07 -9.15 8.58
C VAL A 22 -16.42 -9.58 7.16
N LEU A 23 -15.49 -9.50 6.20
CA LEU A 23 -15.74 -9.91 4.81
C LEU A 23 -16.05 -11.42 4.69
N ILE A 24 -15.29 -12.26 5.39
CA ILE A 24 -15.54 -13.70 5.41
C ILE A 24 -16.91 -14.00 6.00
N LYS A 25 -17.22 -13.42 7.17
CA LYS A 25 -18.51 -13.60 7.84
C LYS A 25 -19.67 -13.16 6.94
N HIS A 26 -19.52 -12.03 6.26
CA HIS A 26 -20.50 -11.54 5.31
C HIS A 26 -20.72 -12.51 4.13
N SER A 27 -19.64 -13.00 3.52
CA SER A 27 -19.72 -13.95 2.40
C SER A 27 -20.50 -15.21 2.78
N TYR A 28 -20.23 -15.77 3.96
CA TYR A 28 -20.93 -16.96 4.43
C TYR A 28 -22.37 -16.67 4.84
N ALA A 29 -22.67 -15.49 5.39
CA ALA A 29 -24.01 -15.10 5.78
C ALA A 29 -24.94 -14.87 4.57
N GLU A 30 -24.45 -14.21 3.52
CA GLU A 30 -25.28 -13.88 2.35
C GLU A 30 -25.28 -14.96 1.26
N TYR A 31 -24.11 -15.56 0.98
CA TYR A 31 -23.93 -16.42 -0.19
C TYR A 31 -23.64 -17.87 0.15
N SER A 32 -23.48 -18.23 1.44
CA SER A 32 -23.10 -19.56 1.94
C SER A 32 -21.78 -20.13 1.39
N ILE A 33 -21.05 -19.36 0.59
CA ILE A 33 -19.79 -19.69 -0.09
C ILE A 33 -18.88 -18.47 -0.03
N LEU A 34 -17.57 -18.71 0.02
CA LEU A 34 -16.57 -17.65 -0.07
C LEU A 34 -16.35 -17.23 -1.52
N LEU A 35 -16.76 -16.02 -1.88
CA LEU A 35 -16.66 -15.50 -3.25
C LEU A 35 -15.22 -15.15 -3.62
N THR A 36 -14.84 -15.38 -4.88
CA THR A 36 -13.47 -15.16 -5.40
C THR A 36 -13.01 -13.71 -5.36
N HIS A 37 -13.93 -12.74 -5.46
CA HIS A 37 -13.60 -11.33 -5.29
C HIS A 37 -13.37 -10.97 -3.81
N LEU A 38 -14.03 -11.66 -2.88
CA LEU A 38 -13.80 -11.46 -1.44
C LEU A 38 -12.50 -12.14 -0.98
N THR A 39 -12.10 -13.27 -1.57
CA THR A 39 -10.78 -13.86 -1.31
C THR A 39 -9.66 -12.94 -1.79
N CYS A 40 -9.82 -12.32 -2.98
CA CYS A 40 -8.87 -11.34 -3.49
C CYS A 40 -8.78 -10.11 -2.58
N ALA A 41 -9.91 -9.60 -2.09
CA ALA A 41 -9.95 -8.50 -1.13
C ALA A 41 -9.25 -8.88 0.19
N CYS A 42 -9.52 -10.06 0.73
CA CYS A 42 -8.90 -10.54 1.96
C CYS A 42 -7.38 -10.70 1.81
N ALA A 43 -6.91 -11.28 0.71
CA ALA A 43 -5.49 -11.40 0.40
C ALA A 43 -4.82 -10.02 0.30
N SER A 44 -5.53 -9.05 -0.29
CA SER A 44 -5.05 -7.68 -0.42
C SER A 44 -4.96 -6.94 0.91
N ILE A 45 -5.96 -7.07 1.77
CA ILE A 45 -5.95 -6.53 3.13
C ILE A 45 -4.85 -7.21 3.98
N ALA A 46 -4.66 -8.53 3.79
CA ALA A 46 -3.58 -9.26 4.45
C ALA A 46 -2.21 -8.71 4.02
N MET A 47 -1.99 -8.39 2.75
CA MET A 47 -0.75 -7.77 2.26
C MET A 47 -0.47 -6.38 2.89
N ILE A 48 -1.51 -5.57 3.14
CA ILE A 48 -1.36 -4.31 3.88
C ILE A 48 -0.93 -4.59 5.33
N GLY A 49 -1.56 -5.59 5.97
CA GLY A 49 -1.23 -6.02 7.33
C GLY A 49 0.19 -6.60 7.45
N THR A 50 0.62 -7.46 6.52
CA THR A 50 1.96 -8.05 6.52
C THR A 50 3.03 -7.00 6.32
N ARG A 51 2.82 -6.01 5.46
CA ARG A 51 3.72 -4.86 5.31
C ARG A 51 3.94 -4.14 6.65
N SER A 52 2.86 -3.85 7.37
CA SER A 52 2.93 -3.26 8.72
C SER A 52 3.66 -4.16 9.71
N LEU A 53 3.40 -5.47 9.67
CA LEU A 53 4.03 -6.45 10.55
C LEU A 53 5.53 -6.58 10.30
N ILE A 54 5.99 -6.65 9.05
CA ILE A 54 7.42 -6.72 8.71
C ILE A 54 8.15 -5.52 9.30
N VAL A 55 7.56 -4.34 9.18
CA VAL A 55 8.13 -3.09 9.71
C VAL A 55 8.18 -3.11 11.22
N LEU A 56 7.10 -3.55 11.87
CA LEU A 56 7.03 -3.67 13.33
C LEU A 56 8.07 -4.66 13.86
N THR A 57 8.16 -5.85 13.27
CA THR A 57 9.13 -6.90 13.64
C THR A 57 10.56 -6.42 13.44
N TYR A 58 10.85 -5.82 12.29
CA TYR A 58 12.16 -5.27 12.00
C TYR A 58 12.57 -4.22 13.06
N LYS A 59 11.66 -3.32 13.43
CA LYS A 59 11.94 -2.26 14.41
C LYS A 59 12.10 -2.76 15.85
N LEU A 60 11.35 -3.78 16.25
CA LEU A 60 11.34 -4.27 17.63
C LEU A 60 12.47 -5.26 17.92
N PHE A 61 12.82 -6.10 16.94
CA PHE A 61 13.68 -7.26 17.18
C PHE A 61 14.99 -7.24 16.39
N ILE A 62 15.05 -6.52 15.26
CA ILE A 62 16.18 -6.60 14.33
C ILE A 62 17.01 -5.32 14.33
N LYS A 63 16.38 -4.15 14.46
CA LYS A 63 17.08 -2.88 14.42
C LYS A 63 17.95 -2.70 15.67
N GLU A 64 19.26 -2.74 15.49
CA GLU A 64 20.23 -2.33 16.50
C GLU A 64 20.23 -0.78 16.59
N TYR A 65 20.00 -0.25 17.79
CA TYR A 65 20.07 1.19 18.05
C TYR A 65 21.52 1.56 18.35
N ALA A 66 22.35 1.58 17.30
CA ALA A 66 23.73 2.04 17.42
C ALA A 66 23.76 3.53 17.79
N PHE A 67 24.63 3.90 18.75
CA PHE A 67 24.82 5.30 19.13
C PHE A 67 25.68 6.08 18.13
N ASP A 68 26.43 5.39 17.26
CA ASP A 68 27.29 6.00 16.25
C ASP A 68 26.50 6.30 14.95
N PRO A 69 26.37 7.58 14.56
CA PRO A 69 25.61 7.98 13.37
C PRO A 69 26.19 7.44 12.05
N VAL A 70 27.49 7.13 11.99
CA VAL A 70 28.14 6.61 10.76
C VAL A 70 27.82 5.13 10.55
N VAL A 71 27.83 4.34 11.64
CA VAL A 71 27.44 2.92 11.61
C VAL A 71 25.95 2.78 11.32
N MET A 72 25.13 3.68 11.89
CA MET A 72 23.70 3.73 11.64
C MET A 72 23.38 3.99 10.15
N GLN A 73 24.10 4.88 9.47
CA GLN A 73 23.91 5.16 8.05
C GLN A 73 24.31 3.97 7.15
N LEU A 74 25.42 3.28 7.47
CA LEU A 74 25.91 2.14 6.69
C LEU A 74 24.99 0.92 6.76
N GLU A 75 24.44 0.61 7.94
CA GLU A 75 23.44 -0.45 8.09
C GLU A 75 22.11 -0.05 7.43
N GLU A 76 21.74 1.23 7.54
CA GLU A 76 20.56 1.79 6.88
C GLU A 76 20.63 1.67 5.37
N GLU A 77 21.75 1.98 4.73
CA GLU A 77 21.91 1.82 3.28
C GLU A 77 21.81 0.35 2.84
N ARG A 78 22.45 -0.58 3.56
CA ARG A 78 22.54 -2.00 3.14
C ARG A 78 21.20 -2.75 3.19
N CYS A 79 20.36 -2.48 4.18
CA CYS A 79 19.05 -3.14 4.31
C CYS A 79 17.90 -2.36 3.66
N LYS A 80 18.06 -1.04 3.43
CA LYS A 80 17.05 -0.19 2.77
C LYS A 80 16.71 -0.68 1.36
N GLU A 81 17.67 -1.22 0.62
CA GLU A 81 17.45 -1.66 -0.77
C GLU A 81 16.45 -2.81 -0.90
N ARG A 82 16.67 -3.92 -0.18
CA ARG A 82 15.83 -5.13 -0.29
C ARG A 82 14.43 -4.91 0.27
N PHE A 83 14.33 -4.23 1.41
CA PHE A 83 13.04 -4.01 2.04
C PHE A 83 12.21 -2.92 1.35
N ASN A 84 12.82 -1.94 0.67
CA ASN A 84 12.06 -0.95 -0.12
C ASN A 84 11.40 -1.58 -1.35
N ILE A 85 12.10 -2.47 -2.06
CA ILE A 85 11.54 -3.19 -3.22
C ILE A 85 10.34 -4.04 -2.77
N LEU A 86 10.49 -4.76 -1.66
CA LEU A 86 9.44 -5.58 -1.09
C LEU A 86 8.23 -4.74 -0.62
N ASP A 87 8.49 -3.62 0.04
CA ASP A 87 7.46 -2.67 0.51
C ASP A 87 6.67 -2.07 -0.66
N GLU A 88 7.36 -1.74 -1.75
CA GLU A 88 6.74 -1.24 -2.98
C GLU A 88 5.87 -2.29 -3.67
N ILE A 89 6.35 -3.53 -3.79
CA ILE A 89 5.61 -4.65 -4.37
C ILE A 89 4.34 -4.92 -3.56
N PHE A 90 4.44 -5.03 -2.22
CA PHE A 90 3.28 -5.26 -1.37
C PHE A 90 2.28 -4.10 -1.45
N ARG A 91 2.77 -2.86 -1.57
CA ARG A 91 1.89 -1.69 -1.76
C ARG A 91 1.13 -1.77 -3.08
N THR A 92 1.80 -1.98 -4.20
CA THR A 92 1.13 -2.06 -5.50
C THR A 92 0.14 -3.23 -5.53
N LEU A 93 0.56 -4.42 -5.08
CA LEU A 93 -0.26 -5.62 -5.17
C LEU A 93 -1.51 -5.56 -4.27
N SER A 94 -1.39 -4.97 -3.08
CA SER A 94 -2.54 -4.76 -2.19
C SER A 94 -3.56 -3.76 -2.75
N MET A 95 -3.11 -2.64 -3.32
CA MET A 95 -4.01 -1.65 -3.91
C MET A 95 -4.68 -2.18 -5.17
N ALA A 96 -3.91 -2.83 -6.04
CA ALA A 96 -4.40 -3.47 -7.25
C ALA A 96 -5.48 -4.52 -6.94
N GLY A 97 -5.23 -5.41 -5.97
CA GLY A 97 -6.17 -6.46 -5.61
C GLY A 97 -7.46 -5.93 -4.97
N LEU A 98 -7.40 -4.86 -4.17
CA LEU A 98 -8.60 -4.21 -3.63
C LEU A 98 -9.44 -3.52 -4.72
N ILE A 99 -8.79 -2.84 -5.66
CA ILE A 99 -9.47 -2.22 -6.79
C ILE A 99 -10.10 -3.28 -7.69
N TYR A 100 -9.37 -4.34 -8.03
CA TYR A 100 -9.92 -5.48 -8.78
C TYR A 100 -11.13 -6.10 -8.08
N SER A 101 -11.05 -6.27 -6.76
CA SER A 101 -12.14 -6.82 -5.96
C SER A 101 -13.38 -5.93 -6.02
N LEU A 102 -13.21 -4.61 -6.00
CA LEU A 102 -14.31 -3.65 -6.16
C LEU A 102 -14.96 -3.76 -7.55
N TYR A 103 -14.17 -3.78 -8.62
CA TYR A 103 -14.67 -3.98 -9.99
C TYR A 103 -15.43 -5.29 -10.15
N SER A 104 -14.87 -6.36 -9.59
CA SER A 104 -15.44 -7.71 -9.63
C SER A 104 -16.71 -7.83 -8.81
N CYS A 105 -16.80 -7.10 -7.70
CA CYS A 105 -17.99 -7.06 -6.86
C CYS A 105 -19.18 -6.45 -7.63
N HIS A 106 -18.93 -5.44 -8.47
CA HIS A 106 -19.94 -4.79 -9.31
C HIS A 106 -20.14 -5.45 -10.70
N GLY A 107 -19.60 -6.67 -10.92
CA GLY A 107 -19.78 -7.42 -12.17
C GLY A 107 -18.89 -7.00 -13.35
N TYR A 108 -18.01 -6.01 -13.17
CA TYR A 108 -17.12 -5.49 -14.23
C TYR A 108 -15.76 -6.19 -14.25
N TYR A 109 -15.75 -7.53 -14.31
CA TYR A 109 -14.53 -8.34 -14.22
C TYR A 109 -13.48 -8.01 -15.29
N VAL A 110 -13.90 -7.89 -16.55
CA VAL A 110 -12.99 -7.63 -17.69
C VAL A 110 -12.34 -6.26 -17.57
N LEU A 111 -13.12 -5.24 -17.20
CA LEU A 111 -12.62 -3.88 -17.02
C LEU A 111 -11.65 -3.82 -15.83
N GLY A 112 -11.97 -4.51 -14.74
CA GLY A 112 -11.09 -4.66 -13.59
C GLY A 112 -9.73 -5.29 -13.94
N VAL A 113 -9.71 -6.35 -14.76
CA VAL A 113 -8.46 -6.96 -15.25
C VAL A 113 -7.68 -5.96 -16.10
N CYS A 114 -8.31 -5.24 -17.03
CA CYS A 114 -7.63 -4.26 -17.88
C CYS A 114 -7.00 -3.11 -17.07
N VAL A 115 -7.72 -2.59 -16.07
CA VAL A 115 -7.23 -1.52 -15.20
C VAL A 115 -6.05 -2.01 -14.35
N VAL A 116 -6.17 -3.18 -13.72
CA VAL A 116 -5.09 -3.71 -12.87
C VAL A 116 -3.85 -4.11 -13.67
N THR A 117 -4.02 -4.74 -14.83
CA THR A 117 -2.89 -5.12 -15.68
C THR A 117 -2.15 -3.91 -16.22
N SER A 118 -2.86 -2.91 -16.76
CA SER A 118 -2.22 -1.69 -17.27
C SER A 118 -1.43 -0.96 -16.19
N LEU A 119 -1.99 -0.84 -14.98
CA LEU A 119 -1.32 -0.15 -13.88
C LEU A 119 -0.17 -0.98 -13.27
N SER A 120 -0.30 -2.31 -13.25
CA SER A 120 0.79 -3.21 -12.81
C SER A 120 1.97 -3.18 -13.78
N ILE A 121 1.72 -3.05 -15.09
CA ILE A 121 2.78 -2.88 -16.10
C ILE A 121 3.54 -1.57 -15.85
N LEU A 122 2.82 -0.47 -15.59
CA LEU A 122 3.44 0.82 -15.25
C LEU A 122 4.31 0.73 -14.00
N ASP A 123 3.82 0.04 -12.96
CA ASP A 123 4.61 -0.19 -11.73
C ASP A 123 5.80 -1.14 -11.96
N PHE A 124 5.70 -2.13 -12.86
CA PHE A 124 6.83 -2.98 -13.24
C PHE A 124 7.92 -2.19 -13.98
N PHE A 125 7.54 -1.32 -14.93
CA PHE A 125 8.50 -0.44 -15.60
C PHE A 125 9.19 0.52 -14.63
N LYS A 126 8.45 1.03 -13.64
CA LYS A 126 9.01 1.84 -12.55
C LYS A 126 10.00 1.04 -11.71
N LEU A 127 9.62 -0.16 -11.27
CA LEU A 127 10.49 -1.01 -10.47
C LEU A 127 11.76 -1.37 -11.25
N TYR A 128 11.63 -1.74 -12.52
CA TYR A 128 12.75 -2.03 -13.42
C TYR A 128 13.69 -0.82 -13.58
N ARG A 129 13.15 0.39 -13.73
CA ARG A 129 13.98 1.62 -13.79
C ARG A 129 14.68 1.91 -12.47
N MET A 130 14.03 1.67 -11.34
CA MET A 130 14.66 1.79 -10.02
C MET A 130 15.81 0.80 -9.89
N THR A 131 15.60 -0.49 -10.23
CA THR A 131 16.65 -1.51 -10.22
C THR A 131 17.79 -1.21 -11.20
N LYS A 132 17.48 -0.67 -12.39
CA LYS A 132 18.50 -0.33 -13.39
C LYS A 132 19.36 0.86 -12.97
N LYS A 133 18.75 1.95 -12.48
CA LYS A 133 19.49 3.10 -11.94
C LYS A 133 20.34 2.72 -10.71
N GLN A 134 19.85 1.79 -9.89
CA GLN A 134 20.60 1.23 -8.75
C GLN A 134 21.88 0.49 -9.18
N SER A 135 21.88 -0.19 -10.33
CA SER A 135 23.08 -0.83 -10.86
C SER A 135 24.13 0.17 -11.36
N GLU A 136 23.72 1.38 -11.75
CA GLU A 136 24.61 2.43 -12.27
C GLU A 136 25.17 3.33 -11.14
N GLU A 137 24.38 3.58 -10.09
CA GLU A 137 24.81 4.38 -8.92
C GLU A 137 25.84 3.64 -8.01
N MET A 138 25.89 2.31 -8.07
CA MET A 138 26.90 1.51 -7.34
C MET A 138 28.33 1.70 -7.90
N GLU A 139 28.49 2.23 -9.12
CA GLU A 139 29.80 2.48 -9.75
C GLU A 139 30.29 3.93 -9.67
N THR A 140 29.45 4.90 -9.30
CA THR A 140 29.85 6.33 -9.28
C THR A 140 29.40 7.05 -8.02
N SER A 141 30.33 7.17 -7.06
CA SER A 141 30.14 7.94 -5.84
C SER A 141 29.90 9.43 -6.11
N ARG A 142 28.90 9.98 -5.40
CA ARG A 142 28.74 11.37 -4.95
C ARG A 142 29.00 12.45 -6.01
N PHE A 143 27.96 12.90 -6.73
CA PHE A 143 27.81 14.34 -7.06
C PHE A 143 26.46 14.72 -7.72
N TYR A 144 25.53 13.79 -7.99
CA TYR A 144 24.30 14.09 -8.74
C TYR A 144 22.96 13.62 -8.10
N ASP A 145 22.92 13.42 -6.78
CA ASP A 145 21.77 12.78 -6.10
C ASP A 145 20.47 13.61 -6.09
N ASN A 146 20.53 14.94 -6.22
CA ASN A 146 19.35 15.78 -5.99
C ASN A 146 18.38 15.89 -7.19
N VAL A 147 18.85 15.66 -8.43
CA VAL A 147 18.04 15.86 -9.65
C VAL A 147 17.41 14.55 -10.15
N SER A 148 18.06 13.41 -9.91
CA SER A 148 17.56 12.09 -10.31
C SER A 148 16.45 11.59 -9.37
N GLN A 149 16.60 11.84 -8.07
CA GLN A 149 15.69 11.40 -7.00
C GLN A 149 14.35 12.15 -7.04
N THR A 150 14.37 13.45 -7.37
CA THR A 150 13.16 14.26 -7.59
C THR A 150 12.35 13.77 -8.79
N LYS A 151 13.00 13.38 -9.89
CA LYS A 151 12.32 12.90 -11.11
C LYS A 151 11.66 11.54 -10.93
N ALA A 152 12.31 10.60 -10.23
CA ALA A 152 11.75 9.29 -9.91
C ALA A 152 10.58 9.38 -8.90
N THR A 153 10.68 10.30 -7.93
CA THR A 153 9.61 10.58 -6.96
C THR A 153 8.39 11.22 -7.64
N TYR A 154 8.62 12.08 -8.64
CA TYR A 154 7.57 12.72 -9.43
C TYR A 154 6.79 11.72 -10.31
N GLU A 155 7.47 10.82 -11.02
CA GLU A 155 6.83 9.75 -11.81
C GLU A 155 6.02 8.78 -10.92
N SER A 156 6.54 8.46 -9.72
CA SER A 156 5.83 7.64 -8.72
C SER A 156 4.50 8.27 -8.27
N ARG A 157 4.51 9.58 -8.01
CA ARG A 157 3.33 10.32 -7.54
C ARG A 157 2.23 10.40 -8.60
N LEU A 158 2.62 10.52 -9.87
CA LEU A 158 1.68 10.54 -11.00
C LEU A 158 0.99 9.17 -11.21
N ASN A 159 1.72 8.06 -11.07
CA ASN A 159 1.11 6.74 -11.24
C ASN A 159 0.06 6.46 -10.16
N ILE A 160 0.38 6.80 -8.92
CA ILE A 160 -0.54 6.74 -7.78
C ILE A 160 -1.76 7.64 -7.99
N PHE A 161 -1.55 8.84 -8.54
CA PHE A 161 -2.64 9.75 -8.85
C PHE A 161 -3.59 9.17 -9.91
N ASN A 162 -3.06 8.48 -10.92
CA ASN A 162 -3.86 7.77 -11.91
C ASN A 162 -4.68 6.63 -11.28
N TRP A 163 -4.11 5.86 -10.35
CA TRP A 163 -4.83 4.84 -9.57
C TRP A 163 -6.03 5.44 -8.82
N VAL A 164 -5.83 6.58 -8.15
CA VAL A 164 -6.88 7.26 -7.38
C VAL A 164 -7.98 7.82 -8.29
N ILE A 165 -7.62 8.44 -9.42
CA ILE A 165 -8.62 8.99 -10.35
C ILE A 165 -9.47 7.89 -10.97
N LEU A 166 -8.85 6.80 -11.44
CA LEU A 166 -9.57 5.68 -12.03
C LEU A 166 -10.45 4.97 -11.00
N GLY A 167 -9.93 4.72 -9.80
CA GLY A 167 -10.71 4.12 -8.71
C GLY A 167 -11.85 5.03 -8.22
N GLY A 168 -11.60 6.34 -8.08
CA GLY A 168 -12.59 7.33 -7.63
C GLY A 168 -13.69 7.59 -8.64
N SER A 169 -13.34 7.73 -9.92
CA SER A 169 -14.32 7.90 -10.99
C SER A 169 -15.23 6.67 -11.13
N PHE A 170 -14.68 5.46 -11.01
CA PHE A 170 -15.47 4.23 -10.99
C PHE A 170 -16.38 4.13 -9.76
N ALA A 171 -15.84 4.40 -8.56
CA ALA A 171 -16.63 4.39 -7.33
C ALA A 171 -17.82 5.37 -7.38
N TYR A 172 -17.60 6.55 -7.97
CA TYR A 172 -18.64 7.55 -8.20
C TYR A 172 -19.68 7.05 -9.22
N ALA A 173 -19.23 6.47 -10.34
CA ALA A 173 -20.11 5.96 -11.40
C ALA A 173 -21.04 4.85 -10.91
N VAL A 174 -20.57 4.00 -9.99
CA VAL A 174 -21.36 2.89 -9.43
C VAL A 174 -22.13 3.31 -8.16
N GLY A 175 -22.03 4.57 -7.73
CA GLY A 175 -22.77 5.08 -6.57
C GLY A 175 -22.31 4.53 -5.22
N ASN A 176 -21.11 3.93 -5.14
CA ASN A 176 -20.59 3.35 -3.92
C ASN A 176 -19.91 4.43 -3.05
N SER A 177 -20.69 5.02 -2.14
CA SER A 177 -20.25 6.14 -1.30
C SER A 177 -19.01 5.81 -0.46
N TYR A 178 -18.90 4.57 0.04
CA TYR A 178 -17.75 4.13 0.82
C TYR A 178 -16.48 4.02 -0.03
N ALA A 179 -16.59 3.52 -1.25
CA ALA A 179 -15.45 3.47 -2.18
C ALA A 179 -15.01 4.88 -2.61
N VAL A 180 -15.94 5.83 -2.76
CA VAL A 180 -15.61 7.24 -3.04
C VAL A 180 -14.82 7.83 -1.86
N VAL A 181 -15.29 7.63 -0.63
CA VAL A 181 -14.60 8.11 0.57
C VAL A 181 -13.23 7.44 0.73
N ALA A 182 -13.10 6.15 0.42
CA ALA A 182 -11.83 5.41 0.48
C ALA A 182 -10.72 6.03 -0.40
N ASN A 183 -11.09 6.65 -1.53
CA ASN A 183 -10.09 7.27 -2.41
C ASN A 183 -9.37 8.47 -1.76
N TYR A 184 -9.99 9.14 -0.78
CA TYR A 184 -9.39 10.30 -0.13
C TYR A 184 -8.20 9.94 0.78
N PRO A 185 -8.32 8.98 1.74
CA PRO A 185 -7.17 8.47 2.48
C PRO A 185 -6.10 7.86 1.56
N LEU A 186 -6.50 7.19 0.48
CA LEU A 186 -5.57 6.60 -0.49
C LEU A 186 -4.72 7.67 -1.19
N LEU A 187 -5.33 8.78 -1.60
CA LEU A 187 -4.64 9.92 -2.19
C LEU A 187 -3.67 10.55 -1.20
N LEU A 188 -4.12 10.85 0.02
CA LEU A 188 -3.29 11.51 1.03
C LEU A 188 -2.09 10.65 1.43
N ALA A 189 -2.31 9.36 1.66
CA ALA A 189 -1.26 8.42 2.10
C ALA A 189 -0.17 8.20 1.04
N ASN A 190 -0.54 8.26 -0.25
CA ASN A 190 0.37 7.89 -1.32
C ASN A 190 0.92 9.10 -2.10
N TRP A 191 0.20 10.22 -2.15
CA TRP A 191 0.61 11.44 -2.88
C TRP A 191 1.21 12.51 -1.95
N ALA A 192 0.52 12.84 -0.84
CA ALA A 192 0.94 13.90 0.08
C ALA A 192 1.92 13.41 1.16
N LEU A 193 1.73 12.19 1.66
CA LEU A 193 2.49 11.59 2.76
C LEU A 193 3.16 10.28 2.32
N SER A 194 3.66 10.25 1.07
CA SER A 194 4.34 9.08 0.51
C SER A 194 5.38 8.56 1.52
N PRO A 195 5.32 7.28 1.91
CA PRO A 195 6.20 6.74 2.94
C PRO A 195 7.64 6.85 2.45
N GLU A 196 8.50 7.44 3.26
CA GLU A 196 9.92 7.60 2.97
C GLU A 196 10.63 6.26 3.24
N GLY A 197 10.32 5.25 2.41
CA GLY A 197 10.90 3.92 2.48
C GLY A 197 10.65 3.14 3.78
N PHE A 198 11.17 1.92 3.81
CA PHE A 198 11.11 0.99 4.94
C PHE A 198 11.85 1.52 6.19
N TYR A 199 12.91 2.31 5.98
CA TYR A 199 13.92 2.60 7.02
C TYR A 199 13.65 3.83 7.90
N GLN A 200 12.95 4.86 7.39
CA GLN A 200 12.52 6.02 8.21
C GLN A 200 11.24 5.70 9.00
N GLY A 201 11.23 4.53 9.63
CA GLY A 201 10.07 3.98 10.30
C GLY A 201 9.61 4.76 11.55
N TRP A 202 10.39 5.73 11.99
CA TRP A 202 10.19 6.50 13.21
C TRP A 202 9.78 7.93 12.90
N THR A 203 8.95 8.10 11.88
CA THR A 203 8.49 9.40 11.44
C THR A 203 7.00 9.53 11.71
N MET A 204 6.58 10.71 12.17
CA MET A 204 5.17 11.05 12.32
C MET A 204 4.41 10.82 10.99
N ARG A 205 5.09 11.01 9.86
CA ARG A 205 4.57 10.73 8.52
C ARG A 205 4.13 9.27 8.35
N ARG A 206 4.91 8.31 8.84
CA ARG A 206 4.54 6.89 8.75
C ARG A 206 3.36 6.55 9.65
N THR A 207 3.35 7.06 10.88
CA THR A 207 2.21 6.94 11.80
C THR A 207 0.92 7.46 11.16
N ILE A 208 0.96 8.64 10.54
CA ILE A 208 -0.21 9.19 9.81
C ILE A 208 -0.60 8.30 8.63
N ASN A 209 0.38 7.78 7.88
CA ASN A 209 0.11 6.88 6.76
C ASN A 209 -0.59 5.58 7.22
N ASP A 210 -0.14 4.96 8.31
CA ASP A 210 -0.77 3.76 8.87
C ASP A 210 -2.26 4.02 9.22
N TYR A 211 -2.58 5.18 9.81
CA TYR A 211 -3.97 5.56 10.11
C TYR A 211 -4.81 5.84 8.85
N LEU A 212 -4.22 6.48 7.83
CA LEU A 212 -4.89 6.69 6.55
C LEU A 212 -5.16 5.35 5.85
N MET A 213 -4.22 4.41 5.91
CA MET A 213 -4.42 3.05 5.38
C MET A 213 -5.44 2.25 6.18
N ALA A 214 -5.50 2.40 7.50
CA ALA A 214 -6.55 1.80 8.31
C ALA A 214 -7.94 2.32 7.89
N THR A 215 -8.07 3.63 7.69
CA THR A 215 -9.30 4.28 7.22
C THR A 215 -9.68 3.78 5.83
N TYR A 216 -8.71 3.67 4.92
CA TYR A 216 -8.90 3.12 3.58
C TYR A 216 -9.43 1.68 3.63
N VAL A 217 -8.81 0.81 4.43
CA VAL A 217 -9.22 -0.60 4.60
C VAL A 217 -10.64 -0.70 5.15
N MET A 218 -11.00 0.11 6.15
CA MET A 218 -12.36 0.15 6.69
C MET A 218 -13.38 0.55 5.63
N CYS A 219 -13.11 1.63 4.88
CA CYS A 219 -14.02 2.11 3.83
C CYS A 219 -14.17 1.10 2.69
N MET A 220 -13.08 0.48 2.22
CA MET A 220 -13.15 -0.55 1.18
C MET A 220 -13.88 -1.82 1.65
N THR A 221 -13.73 -2.17 2.92
CA THR A 221 -14.45 -3.31 3.53
C THR A 221 -15.95 -3.08 3.52
N GLU A 222 -16.40 -1.89 3.93
CA GLU A 222 -17.80 -1.51 3.87
C GLU A 222 -18.31 -1.39 2.42
N ALA A 223 -17.50 -0.84 1.52
CA ALA A 223 -17.83 -0.75 0.10
C ALA A 223 -18.12 -2.11 -0.53
N LEU A 224 -17.34 -3.14 -0.18
CA LEU A 224 -17.54 -4.52 -0.64
C LEU A 224 -18.74 -5.19 0.03
N ARG A 225 -19.09 -4.77 1.25
CA ARG A 225 -20.23 -5.30 2.01
C ARG A 225 -21.57 -4.84 1.43
N GLN A 226 -21.66 -3.60 0.95
CA GLN A 226 -22.94 -3.03 0.51
C GLN A 226 -23.51 -3.60 -0.80
N ASN A 227 -22.72 -4.36 -1.56
CA ASN A 227 -23.13 -4.83 -2.89
C ASN A 227 -24.19 -5.94 -2.90
N GLY A 228 -24.61 -6.43 -1.73
CA GLY A 228 -25.72 -7.39 -1.58
C GLY A 228 -27.11 -6.76 -1.40
N THR A 229 -27.23 -5.43 -1.37
CA THR A 229 -28.46 -4.73 -0.96
C THR A 229 -29.19 -3.94 -2.06
N SER A 230 -28.80 -4.06 -3.33
CA SER A 230 -29.47 -3.43 -4.48
C SER A 230 -30.36 -4.38 -5.25
#